data_AF-A0A2E8TRZ3-F1
#
_entry.id   AF-A0A2E8TRZ3-F1
#
_cell.length_a   1.000
_cell.length_b   1.000
_cell.length_c   1.000
_cell.angle_alpha   90.00
_cell.angle_beta   90.00
_cell.angle_gamma   90.00
#
_symmetry.space_group_name_H-M   'P 1'
#
loop_
_entity.id
_entity.type
_entity.pdbx_description
1 polymer ?
#
loop_
_entity_poly.entity_id
_entity_poly.type
_entity_poly.pdbx_seq_one_letter_code
_entity_poly.pdbx_strand_id
1 'polypeptide(L)'
;GLLDRPMDERNQIEMQAIAALEHLGDVLLFLVDRSEQSTTPISEQESLLEEVRGLMSERIVLVVGTKSDIIESNSEDDDHAISSHTGEGLDHLRGNLIDIIAADEIEDPLSLPDHWPREDDYLGQAGN
;
A
#
# COMPACT_ATOMS: atom_id res chain seq x y z
N GLY A 1 -11.09 -11.89 -7.52
CA GLY A 1 -10.60 -10.87 -6.59
C GLY A 1 -11.74 -9.97 -6.21
N LEU A 2 -11.55 -9.06 -5.24
CA LEU A 2 -12.56 -8.02 -4.97
C LEU A 2 -12.43 -6.84 -5.95
N LEU A 3 -11.21 -6.64 -6.48
CA LEU A 3 -10.81 -5.57 -7.39
C LEU A 3 -10.41 -6.08 -8.78
N ASP A 4 -11.02 -7.16 -9.29
CA ASP A 4 -10.56 -7.85 -10.52
C ASP A 4 -11.45 -7.62 -11.76
N ARG A 5 -12.57 -6.92 -11.60
CA ARG A 5 -13.54 -6.63 -12.66
C ARG A 5 -14.17 -5.24 -12.47
N PRO A 6 -14.71 -4.60 -13.51
CA PRO A 6 -15.22 -3.23 -13.44
C PRO A 6 -16.19 -2.98 -12.28
N MET A 7 -16.18 -1.76 -11.73
CA MET A 7 -17.01 -1.38 -10.59
C MET A 7 -18.50 -1.62 -10.82
N ASP A 8 -18.98 -1.40 -12.05
CA ASP A 8 -20.39 -1.52 -12.44
C ASP A 8 -20.90 -2.97 -12.45
N GLU A 9 -19.99 -3.95 -12.44
CA GLU A 9 -20.33 -5.38 -12.43
C GLU A 9 -20.42 -5.97 -11.01
N ARG A 10 -20.18 -5.15 -9.98
CA ARG A 10 -20.09 -5.58 -8.58
C ARG A 10 -21.42 -5.46 -7.85
N ASN A 11 -21.67 -6.41 -6.95
CA ASN A 11 -22.84 -6.37 -6.09
C ASN A 11 -22.61 -5.48 -4.85
N GLN A 12 -23.68 -5.22 -4.09
CA GLN A 12 -23.61 -4.33 -2.92
C GLN A 12 -22.66 -4.81 -1.81
N ILE A 13 -22.49 -6.13 -1.62
CA ILE A 13 -21.57 -6.68 -0.62
C ILE A 13 -20.12 -6.41 -1.03
N GLU A 14 -19.82 -6.58 -2.32
CA GLU A 14 -18.50 -6.28 -2.87
C GLU A 14 -18.19 -4.79 -2.76
N MET A 15 -19.17 -3.93 -3.10
CA MET A 15 -19.06 -2.48 -2.96
C MET A 15 -18.75 -2.05 -1.52
N GLN A 16 -19.43 -2.67 -0.54
CA GLN A 16 -19.18 -2.39 0.88
C GLN A 16 -17.78 -2.82 1.31
N ALA A 17 -17.27 -3.94 0.81
CA ALA A 17 -15.92 -4.38 1.11
C ALA A 17 -14.86 -3.44 0.50
N ILE A 18 -15.12 -2.83 -0.66
CA ILE A 18 -14.22 -1.83 -1.28
C ILE A 18 -14.24 -0.52 -0.49
N ALA A 19 -15.41 -0.03 -0.10
CA ALA A 19 -15.52 1.14 0.77
C ALA A 19 -14.81 0.90 2.12
N ALA A 20 -14.82 -0.33 2.63
CA ALA A 20 -14.05 -0.67 3.82
C ALA A 20 -12.52 -0.58 3.58
N LEU A 21 -12.03 -0.89 2.37
CA LEU A 21 -10.61 -0.75 2.03
C LEU A 21 -10.14 0.71 2.03
N GLU A 22 -11.02 1.67 1.74
CA GLU A 22 -10.73 3.10 1.82
C GLU A 22 -10.23 3.51 3.23
N HIS A 23 -10.63 2.78 4.27
CA HIS A 23 -10.32 3.11 5.67
C HIS A 23 -9.28 2.20 6.35
N LEU A 24 -8.78 1.14 5.69
CA LEU A 24 -8.10 0.03 6.40
C LEU A 24 -6.58 -0.08 6.19
N GLY A 25 -5.94 0.60 5.23
CA GLY A 25 -4.49 0.38 5.00
C GLY A 25 -3.73 1.53 4.36
N ASP A 26 -2.48 1.72 4.74
CA ASP A 26 -1.66 2.90 4.38
C ASP A 26 -1.24 2.91 2.90
N VAL A 27 -1.15 1.73 2.29
CA VAL A 27 -0.77 1.56 0.88
C VAL A 27 -1.60 0.48 0.20
N LEU A 28 -1.92 0.68 -1.07
CA LEU A 28 -2.57 -0.31 -1.93
C LEU A 28 -1.59 -0.78 -3.00
N LEU A 29 -1.39 -2.09 -3.13
CA LEU A 29 -0.64 -2.70 -4.21
C LEU A 29 -1.58 -3.10 -5.35
N PHE A 30 -1.40 -2.52 -6.52
CA PHE A 30 -2.11 -2.89 -7.73
C PHE A 30 -1.20 -3.75 -8.62
N LEU A 31 -1.52 -5.03 -8.77
CA LEU A 31 -0.73 -5.96 -9.56
C LEU A 31 -1.16 -5.92 -11.03
N VAL A 32 -0.22 -5.63 -11.93
CA VAL A 32 -0.44 -5.63 -13.38
C VAL A 32 0.28 -6.82 -13.98
N ASP A 33 -0.40 -7.55 -14.86
CA ASP A 33 0.18 -8.64 -15.65
C ASP A 33 0.18 -8.24 -17.12
N ARG A 34 1.35 -7.82 -17.61
CA ARG A 34 1.56 -7.44 -19.02
C ARG A 34 2.01 -8.61 -19.89
N SER A 35 2.02 -9.84 -19.36
CA SER A 35 2.36 -11.02 -20.14
C SER A 35 1.24 -11.38 -21.12
N GLU A 36 1.60 -11.98 -22.26
CA GLU A 36 0.63 -12.48 -23.25
C GLU A 36 -0.27 -13.60 -22.69
N GLN A 37 0.10 -14.17 -21.54
CA GLN A 37 -0.63 -15.24 -20.86
C GLN A 37 -1.74 -14.70 -19.95
N SER A 38 -1.83 -13.38 -19.76
CA SER A 38 -2.88 -12.77 -18.96
C SER A 38 -4.24 -13.03 -19.60
N THR A 39 -5.21 -13.45 -18.77
CA THR A 39 -6.61 -13.62 -19.20
C THR A 39 -7.34 -12.28 -19.31
N THR A 40 -6.75 -11.20 -18.80
CA THR A 40 -7.33 -9.86 -18.78
C THR A 40 -6.48 -8.94 -19.67
N PRO A 41 -7.05 -8.33 -20.74
CA PRO A 41 -6.33 -7.40 -21.59
C PRO A 41 -5.71 -6.25 -20.79
N ILE A 42 -4.52 -5.78 -21.21
CA ILE A 42 -3.83 -4.66 -20.56
C ILE A 42 -4.73 -3.43 -20.44
N SER A 43 -5.51 -3.12 -21.48
CA SER A 43 -6.46 -1.99 -21.46
C SER A 43 -7.53 -2.11 -20.38
N GLU A 44 -7.99 -3.32 -20.07
CA GLU A 44 -8.98 -3.54 -19.00
C GLU A 44 -8.32 -3.40 -17.62
N GLN A 45 -7.07 -3.86 -17.48
CA GLN A 45 -6.30 -3.66 -16.26
C GLN A 45 -6.03 -2.16 -16.00
N GLU A 46 -5.70 -1.40 -17.04
CA GLU A 46 -5.47 0.05 -16.96
C GLU A 46 -6.75 0.83 -16.61
N SER A 47 -7.89 0.47 -17.22
CA SER A 47 -9.20 1.03 -16.86
C SER A 47 -9.52 0.78 -15.38
N LEU A 48 -9.30 -0.45 -14.91
CA LEU A 48 -9.52 -0.81 -13.53
C LEU A 48 -8.58 -0.08 -12.56
N LEU A 49 -7.32 0.13 -12.94
CA LEU A 49 -6.37 0.94 -12.18
C LEU A 49 -6.86 2.38 -12.03
N GLU A 50 -7.37 3.00 -13.10
CA GLU A 50 -7.95 4.35 -13.04
C GLU A 50 -9.16 4.41 -12.10
N GLU A 51 -10.07 3.44 -12.17
CA GLU A 51 -11.21 3.35 -11.27
C GLU A 51 -10.77 3.19 -9.80
N VAL A 52 -9.80 2.32 -9.53
CA VAL A 52 -9.25 2.11 -8.18
C VAL A 52 -8.56 3.37 -7.64
N ARG A 53 -7.77 4.07 -8.47
CA ARG A 53 -7.15 5.35 -8.09
C ARG A 53 -8.20 6.42 -7.77
N GLY A 54 -9.30 6.46 -8.50
CA GLY A 54 -10.42 7.36 -8.22
C GLY A 54 -11.08 7.08 -6.87
N LEU A 55 -11.29 5.81 -6.53
CA LEU A 55 -11.86 5.40 -5.25
C LEU A 55 -10.92 5.61 -4.07
N MET A 56 -9.61 5.42 -4.28
CA MET A 56 -8.59 5.43 -3.24
C MET A 56 -7.82 6.77 -3.21
N SER A 57 -8.51 7.88 -3.46
CA SER A 57 -7.89 9.19 -3.71
C SER A 57 -7.00 9.73 -2.57
N GLU A 58 -7.22 9.28 -1.34
CA GLU A 58 -6.41 9.65 -0.16
C GLU A 58 -5.27 8.67 0.13
N ARG A 59 -5.09 7.63 -0.70
CA ARG A 59 -4.14 6.53 -0.44
C ARG A 59 -3.10 6.41 -1.55
N ILE A 60 -1.92 5.96 -1.16
CA ILE A 60 -0.86 5.66 -2.11
C ILE A 60 -1.21 4.33 -2.81
N VAL A 61 -1.34 4.37 -4.13
CA VAL A 61 -1.51 3.20 -4.99
C VAL A 61 -0.21 2.93 -5.71
N LEU A 62 0.48 1.85 -5.34
CA LEU A 62 1.68 1.38 -6.02
C LEU A 62 1.32 0.38 -7.11
N VAL A 63 1.76 0.65 -8.33
CA VAL A 63 1.57 -0.21 -9.49
C VAL A 63 2.76 -1.17 -9.57
N VAL A 64 2.49 -2.48 -9.55
CA VAL A 64 3.52 -3.50 -9.55
C VAL A 64 3.32 -4.43 -10.75
N GLY A 65 4.24 -4.35 -11.71
CA GLY A 65 4.33 -5.29 -12.82
C GLY A 65 4.73 -6.67 -12.31
N THR A 66 3.95 -7.69 -12.65
CA THR A 66 4.20 -9.08 -12.25
C THR A 66 4.76 -9.91 -13.39
N LYS A 67 5.31 -11.08 -13.05
CA LYS A 67 5.89 -12.03 -14.01
C LYS A 67 7.06 -11.46 -14.83
N SER A 68 7.91 -10.66 -14.18
CA SER A 68 9.10 -10.07 -14.81
C SER A 68 10.04 -11.11 -15.44
N ASP A 69 9.97 -12.37 -15.00
CA ASP A 69 10.76 -13.47 -15.52
C ASP A 69 10.40 -13.89 -16.96
N ILE A 70 9.23 -13.50 -17.46
CA ILE A 70 8.75 -13.85 -18.81
C ILE A 70 8.38 -12.64 -19.67
N ILE A 71 8.52 -11.42 -19.14
CA ILE A 71 8.23 -10.17 -19.85
C ILE A 71 9.55 -9.57 -20.35
N GLU A 72 9.63 -9.21 -21.62
CA GLU A 72 10.87 -8.71 -22.23
C GLU A 72 11.26 -7.29 -21.78
N SER A 73 10.26 -6.46 -21.44
CA SER A 73 10.47 -5.09 -20.99
C SER A 73 9.39 -4.68 -19.99
N ASN A 74 9.82 -4.11 -18.87
CA ASN A 74 8.92 -3.52 -17.89
C ASN A 74 8.35 -2.20 -18.42
N SER A 75 7.13 -1.84 -17.99
CA SER A 75 6.59 -0.52 -18.27
C SER A 75 7.28 0.52 -17.40
N GLU A 76 7.51 1.72 -17.94
CA GLU A 76 7.96 2.87 -17.16
C GLU A 76 6.88 3.37 -16.20
N ASP A 77 5.61 2.97 -16.42
CA ASP A 77 4.48 3.32 -15.56
C ASP A 77 4.35 2.44 -14.30
N ASP A 78 5.11 1.34 -14.23
CA ASP A 78 5.07 0.43 -13.09
C ASP A 78 6.12 0.88 -12.05
N ASP A 79 5.71 1.09 -10.79
CA ASP A 79 6.62 1.50 -9.70
C ASP A 79 7.66 0.42 -9.38
N HIS A 80 7.28 -0.85 -9.55
CA HIS A 80 8.15 -2.02 -9.39
C HIS A 80 7.81 -3.10 -10.41
N ALA A 81 8.80 -3.92 -10.73
CA ALA A 81 8.62 -5.16 -11.48
C ALA A 81 9.09 -6.35 -10.63
N ILE A 82 8.27 -7.39 -10.52
CA ILE A 82 8.54 -8.55 -9.69
C ILE A 82 8.29 -9.87 -10.42
N SER A 83 8.98 -10.92 -9.95
CA SER A 83 8.63 -12.30 -10.25
C SER A 83 8.41 -13.07 -8.95
N SER A 84 7.21 -13.62 -8.79
CA SER A 84 6.93 -14.56 -7.69
C SER A 84 7.60 -15.92 -7.88
N HIS A 85 8.07 -16.23 -9.09
CA HIS A 85 8.71 -17.51 -9.40
C HIS A 85 10.22 -17.48 -9.11
N THR A 86 10.91 -16.40 -9.53
CA THR A 86 12.36 -16.26 -9.32
C THR A 86 12.72 -15.47 -8.06
N GLY A 87 11.77 -14.69 -7.53
CA GLY A 87 11.99 -13.77 -6.41
C GLY A 87 12.56 -12.41 -6.82
N GLU A 88 12.80 -12.19 -8.12
CA GLU A 88 13.26 -10.91 -8.64
C GLU A 88 12.33 -9.75 -8.22
N GLY A 89 12.93 -8.62 -7.83
CA GLY A 89 12.21 -7.40 -7.46
C GLY A 89 11.51 -7.41 -6.09
N LEU A 90 11.28 -8.58 -5.47
CA LEU A 90 10.54 -8.69 -4.21
C LEU A 90 11.22 -7.97 -3.04
N ASP A 91 12.54 -8.05 -2.92
CA ASP A 91 13.27 -7.39 -1.83
C ASP A 91 13.22 -5.85 -1.95
N HIS A 92 13.29 -5.32 -3.17
CA HIS A 92 13.14 -3.88 -3.41
C HIS A 92 11.72 -3.40 -3.14
N LEU A 93 10.70 -4.13 -3.62
CA LEU A 93 9.31 -3.84 -3.32
C LEU A 93 9.06 -3.85 -1.81
N ARG A 94 9.58 -4.86 -1.10
CA ARG A 94 9.48 -4.96 0.36
C ARG A 94 10.13 -3.79 1.07
N GLY A 95 11.33 -3.38 0.65
CA GLY A 95 12.01 -2.21 1.23
C GLY A 95 11.18 -0.94 1.10
N ASN A 96 10.69 -0.66 -0.11
CA ASN A 96 9.85 0.51 -0.36
C ASN A 96 8.54 0.47 0.46
N LEU A 97 7.90 -0.70 0.58
CA LEU A 97 6.72 -0.86 1.42
C LEU A 97 7.00 -0.58 2.91
N ILE A 98 8.14 -1.03 3.41
CA ILE A 98 8.57 -0.72 4.79
C ILE A 98 8.74 0.78 4.95
N ASP A 99 9.41 1.46 4.01
CA ASP A 99 9.66 2.90 4.08
C ASP A 99 8.35 3.71 4.03
N ILE A 100 7.38 3.30 3.19
CA ILE A 100 6.07 3.96 3.10
C ILE A 100 5.27 3.80 4.38
N ILE A 101 5.23 2.59 4.96
CA ILE A 101 4.43 2.30 6.16
C ILE A 101 5.11 2.85 7.43
N ALA A 102 6.45 2.79 7.52
CA ALA A 102 7.20 3.27 8.67
C ALA A 102 7.20 4.81 8.80
N ALA A 103 6.76 5.55 7.78
CA ALA A 103 6.57 7.00 7.86
C ALA A 103 5.53 7.42 8.94
N ASP A 104 4.70 6.48 9.43
CA ASP A 104 3.73 6.69 10.51
C ASP A 104 4.26 6.30 11.91
N GLU A 105 5.57 6.04 12.08
CA GLU A 105 6.14 5.84 13.43
C GLU A 105 6.10 7.13 14.26
N ILE A 106 5.21 7.16 15.27
CA ILE A 106 5.27 8.10 16.39
C ILE A 106 6.54 7.78 17.20
N GLU A 107 7.58 8.62 17.07
CA GLU A 107 8.91 8.40 17.67
C GLU A 107 8.91 8.21 19.21
N ASP A 108 7.89 8.71 19.93
CA ASP A 108 7.68 8.39 21.35
C ASP A 108 6.21 8.63 21.77
N PRO A 109 5.37 7.58 21.89
CA PRO A 109 3.98 7.71 22.31
C PRO A 109 3.81 8.17 23.78
N LEU A 110 4.90 8.25 24.55
CA LEU A 110 4.94 8.75 25.93
C LEU A 110 5.59 10.14 26.05
N SER A 111 6.02 10.75 24.94
CA SER A 111 6.52 12.12 24.94
C SER A 111 5.36 13.08 25.22
N LEU A 112 5.46 13.76 26.37
CA LEU A 112 4.48 14.76 26.76
C LEU A 112 4.89 16.12 26.17
N PRO A 113 3.94 16.92 25.63
CA PRO A 113 4.22 18.26 25.13
C PRO A 113 4.91 19.14 26.17
N ASP A 114 5.68 20.14 25.71
CA ASP A 114 6.46 21.04 26.58
C ASP A 114 5.64 21.77 27.66
N HIS A 115 4.33 21.89 27.45
CA HIS A 115 3.39 22.56 28.35
C HIS A 115 2.55 21.60 29.20
N TRP A 116 2.85 20.31 29.17
CA TRP A 116 2.17 19.33 30.01
C TRP A 116 2.57 19.53 31.48
N PRO A 117 1.61 19.62 32.41
CA PRO A 117 1.92 19.77 33.82
C PRO A 117 2.67 18.53 34.32
N ARG A 118 3.97 18.68 34.57
CA ARG A 118 4.78 17.70 35.29
C ARG A 118 4.72 18.07 36.77
N GLU A 119 4.17 17.18 37.59
CA GLU A 119 4.44 17.25 39.02
C GLU A 119 5.90 16.81 39.19
N ASP A 120 6.80 17.78 39.21
CA ASP A 120 8.17 17.57 39.69
C ASP A 120 8.07 17.33 41.20
N ASP A 121 7.71 16.11 41.57
CA ASP A 121 7.84 15.63 42.94
C ASP A 121 9.34 15.57 43.24
N TYR A 122 9.84 16.69 43.77
CA TYR A 122 11.07 16.75 44.54
C TYR A 122 10.92 15.79 45.72
N LEU A 123 11.17 14.50 45.50
CA LEU A 123 11.42 13.55 46.56
C LEU A 123 12.62 14.09 47.34
N GLY A 124 12.29 14.63 48.51
CA GLY A 124 13.19 15.38 49.35
C GLY A 124 14.47 14.62 49.66
N GLN A 125 15.52 15.42 49.81
CA GLN A 125 16.75 15.02 50.49
C GLN A 125 16.40 14.34 51.81
N ALA A 126 16.57 13.02 51.88
CA ALA A 126 16.79 12.34 53.15
C ALA A 126 18.31 12.37 53.42
N GLY A 127 18.74 13.46 54.07
CA GLY A 127 20.05 13.55 54.69
C GLY A 127 20.05 12.91 56.08
N ASN A 128 21.21 12.31 56.40
CA ASN A 128 21.68 11.63 57.62
C ASN A 128 21.14 10.24 57.94
#